data_AF-A0A257WY61-F1
#
_entry.id   AF-A0A257WY61-F1
#
_cell.length_a   1.000
_cell.length_b   1.000
_cell.length_c   1.000
_cell.angle_alpha   90.00
_cell.angle_beta   90.00
_cell.angle_gamma   90.00
#
_symmetry.space_group_name_H-M   'P 1'
#
loop_
_entity.id
_entity.type
_entity.pdbx_description
1 polymer ?
#
loop_
_entity_poly.entity_id
_entity_poly.type
_entity_poly.pdbx_seq_one_letter_code
_entity_poly.pdbx_strand_id
1 'polypeptide(L)'
;MNLTATSINAQYWDGSDSIADNVVDGGNGIWTNAGTNWTLADGSNNTSWAASVEKIAVFSGASGGTVQVQDAVAVNGLQFAKNYTLANAGGQIQITNAATEVRVDTAVTATVAAPVTGAGGIHKTGDGVLIFTAVAGTNTYAGGTVITSGTLQIGANDTLPTTTALTVGTDVFAASLDLSSASQQVGSLAIASNNANVYSTITIGAGQTLQVNGSMSIGIPNNVKTQTRALITGPGALVVSNTNAIFDAGMQTVTSQAAANLLPNATTPFDSSANANNVISDFTGLGSFTANVKEFRVAFGVNVNSTLLLSNTSNSITANVVQLANSNGLNSGTGTLVLGAGTNTFITDAINIGVSKGVATMKFASQTAGGSGTVGAVTVASGAALAPGNSIGTLNVAGDVTFAAGSVYEVEVGGPGAADLIAAG
;
A
#
# COMPACT_ATOMS: atom_id res chain seq x y z
N MET A 1 30.87 -8.15 26.79
CA MET A 1 30.31 -6.83 26.45
C MET A 1 28.91 -6.83 27.02
N ASN A 2 28.70 -6.14 28.15
CA ASN A 2 27.38 -5.98 28.75
C ASN A 2 26.49 -5.29 27.73
N LEU A 3 25.38 -5.93 27.35
CA LEU A 3 24.26 -5.24 26.72
C LEU A 3 23.71 -4.30 27.79
N THR A 4 24.10 -3.03 27.76
CA THR A 4 23.28 -1.99 28.37
C THR A 4 22.06 -1.89 27.48
N ALA A 5 20.99 -2.61 27.84
CA ALA A 5 19.66 -2.24 27.41
C ALA A 5 19.50 -0.77 27.80
N THR A 6 19.48 0.13 26.81
CA THR A 6 18.87 1.45 27.01
C THR A 6 17.48 1.15 27.53
N SER A 7 17.24 1.43 28.81
CA SER A 7 15.93 1.29 29.41
C SER A 7 14.95 2.12 28.58
N ILE A 8 14.12 1.45 27.79
CA ILE A 8 12.95 2.08 27.18
C ILE A 8 12.12 2.64 28.34
N ASN A 9 12.01 3.97 28.43
CA ASN A 9 11.25 4.63 29.50
C ASN A 9 9.75 4.49 29.20
N ALA A 10 9.19 3.31 29.38
CA ALA A 10 7.75 3.07 29.27
C ALA A 10 7.02 3.50 30.55
N GLN A 11 5.80 4.03 30.40
CA GLN A 11 4.85 4.22 31.49
C GLN A 11 3.58 3.41 31.21
N TYR A 12 3.06 2.77 32.25
CA TYR A 12 1.96 1.82 32.14
C TYR A 12 0.68 2.47 32.62
N TRP A 13 -0.36 2.39 31.81
CA TRP A 13 -1.66 2.98 32.14
C TRP A 13 -2.30 2.23 33.29
N ASP A 14 -2.69 2.96 34.33
CA ASP A 14 -3.23 2.40 35.58
C ASP A 14 -4.70 2.77 35.81
N GLY A 15 -5.40 3.14 34.73
CA GLY A 15 -6.83 3.45 34.79
C GLY A 15 -7.15 4.64 35.68
N SER A 16 -8.04 4.42 36.63
CA SER A 16 -8.42 5.40 37.65
C SER A 16 -7.56 5.32 38.90
N ASP A 17 -6.65 4.35 39.01
CA ASP A 17 -5.79 4.25 40.18
C ASP A 17 -4.69 5.31 40.15
N SER A 18 -4.50 5.95 41.30
CA SER A 18 -3.50 6.99 41.54
C SER A 18 -2.59 6.64 42.72
N ILE A 19 -2.75 5.44 43.29
CA ILE A 19 -2.03 4.93 44.45
C ILE A 19 -1.42 3.59 44.07
N ALA A 20 -0.10 3.47 44.24
CA ALA A 20 0.61 2.24 43.89
C ALA A 20 0.19 1.06 44.77
N ASP A 21 -0.13 -0.07 44.12
CA ASP A 21 -0.50 -1.32 44.77
C ASP A 21 0.35 -2.53 44.32
N ASN A 22 1.39 -2.28 43.50
CA ASN A 22 2.24 -3.29 42.85
C ASN A 22 1.53 -4.13 41.79
N VAL A 23 0.46 -3.60 41.20
CA VAL A 23 -0.23 -4.13 40.05
C VAL A 23 -0.37 -3.03 39.00
N VAL A 24 -0.42 -3.42 37.72
CA VAL A 24 -0.89 -2.52 36.66
C VAL A 24 -2.35 -2.88 36.42
N ASP A 25 -3.27 -2.03 36.88
CA ASP A 25 -4.70 -2.31 36.80
C ASP A 25 -5.24 -2.14 35.38
N GLY A 26 -4.86 -1.03 34.75
CA GLY A 26 -5.42 -0.61 33.48
C GLY A 26 -6.90 -0.21 33.60
N GLY A 27 -7.67 -0.39 32.52
CA GLY A 27 -9.09 -0.08 32.50
C GLY A 27 -9.42 1.39 32.17
N ASN A 28 -10.60 1.84 32.60
CA ASN A 28 -11.10 3.17 32.26
C ASN A 28 -10.40 4.28 33.06
N GLY A 29 -10.28 5.48 32.49
CA GLY A 29 -9.81 6.64 33.24
C GLY A 29 -9.58 7.86 32.37
N ILE A 30 -9.02 8.91 32.97
CA ILE A 30 -8.75 10.19 32.32
C ILE A 30 -7.24 10.39 32.20
N TRP A 31 -6.76 10.66 30.99
CA TRP A 31 -5.37 11.00 30.75
C TRP A 31 -5.21 12.52 30.67
N THR A 32 -4.61 13.08 31.71
CA THR A 32 -4.09 14.45 31.76
C THR A 32 -2.59 14.43 32.05
N ASN A 33 -1.90 15.55 31.79
CA ASN A 33 -0.49 15.71 32.14
C ASN A 33 -0.27 15.86 33.66
N ALA A 34 -1.31 16.25 34.41
CA ALA A 34 -1.24 16.44 35.86
C ALA A 34 -1.72 15.22 36.68
N GLY A 35 -2.60 14.38 36.12
CA GLY A 35 -3.12 13.19 36.79
C GLY A 35 -2.03 12.15 37.03
N THR A 36 -2.08 11.44 38.16
CA THR A 36 -1.02 10.53 38.64
C THR A 36 -1.34 9.05 38.41
N ASN A 37 -1.98 8.71 37.31
CA ASN A 37 -2.46 7.37 36.98
C ASN A 37 -1.60 6.62 35.94
N TRP A 38 -0.30 6.90 35.98
CA TRP A 38 0.72 6.18 35.23
C TRP A 38 1.71 5.53 36.17
N THR A 39 2.03 4.27 35.91
CA THR A 39 2.88 3.47 36.79
C THR A 39 4.09 2.86 36.09
N LEU A 40 4.96 2.21 36.87
CA LEU A 40 6.03 1.35 36.38
C LEU A 40 5.47 -0.01 35.92
N ALA A 41 6.29 -0.82 35.23
CA ALA A 41 5.86 -2.12 34.71
C ALA A 41 5.35 -3.09 35.80
N ASP A 42 5.73 -2.86 37.05
CA ASP A 42 5.38 -3.67 38.21
C ASP A 42 4.32 -3.02 39.13
N GLY A 43 3.74 -1.88 38.73
CA GLY A 43 2.71 -1.22 39.53
C GLY A 43 3.21 -0.52 40.82
N SER A 44 4.53 -0.48 41.05
CA SER A 44 5.09 -0.07 42.34
C SER A 44 5.08 1.45 42.61
N ASN A 45 4.69 2.27 41.64
CA ASN A 45 4.70 3.73 41.78
C ASN A 45 3.70 4.41 40.84
N ASN A 46 2.87 5.33 41.35
CA ASN A 46 1.95 6.13 40.56
C ASN A 46 2.47 7.57 40.42
N THR A 47 2.55 8.04 39.19
CA THR A 47 3.11 9.35 38.83
C THR A 47 2.34 9.96 37.67
N SER A 48 2.57 11.25 37.42
CA SER A 48 2.02 11.89 36.23
C SER A 48 2.67 11.44 34.93
N TRP A 49 1.98 11.70 33.82
CA TRP A 49 2.54 11.53 32.48
C TRP A 49 3.72 12.50 32.30
N ALA A 50 4.92 11.96 32.05
CA ALA A 50 6.11 12.81 31.92
C ALA A 50 6.26 13.31 30.48
N ALA A 51 5.85 14.55 30.22
CA ALA A 51 5.86 15.15 28.89
C ALA A 51 7.26 15.47 28.30
N SER A 52 8.36 15.37 29.07
CA SER A 52 9.68 15.89 28.70
C SER A 52 10.79 14.85 28.54
N VAL A 53 10.50 13.56 28.77
CA VAL A 53 11.46 12.47 28.57
C VAL A 53 10.83 11.47 27.62
N GLU A 54 11.63 10.89 26.74
CA GLU A 54 11.24 9.99 25.66
C GLU A 54 10.42 8.78 26.15
N LYS A 55 9.08 8.91 26.26
CA LYS A 55 8.24 7.87 26.86
C LYS A 55 7.27 7.20 25.90
N ILE A 56 7.16 5.89 26.08
CA ILE A 56 6.18 5.02 25.41
C ILE A 56 5.00 4.85 26.37
N ALA A 57 3.79 5.18 25.92
CA ALA A 57 2.57 4.94 26.69
C ALA A 57 2.12 3.49 26.47
N VAL A 58 2.10 2.68 27.53
CA VAL A 58 1.77 1.25 27.47
C VAL A 58 0.39 1.01 28.07
N PHE A 59 -0.56 0.67 27.20
CA PHE A 59 -1.91 0.28 27.57
C PHE A 59 -1.97 -1.24 27.73
N SER A 60 -1.81 -1.67 28.98
CA SER A 60 -1.79 -3.08 29.37
C SER A 60 -2.65 -3.27 30.62
N GLY A 61 -2.18 -4.03 31.60
CA GLY A 61 -2.86 -4.26 32.86
C GLY A 61 -3.90 -5.38 32.82
N ALA A 62 -4.53 -5.58 33.97
CA ALA A 62 -5.54 -6.61 34.17
C ALA A 62 -6.76 -6.42 33.25
N SER A 63 -7.14 -5.16 32.99
CA SER A 63 -8.34 -4.82 32.20
C SER A 63 -8.02 -3.89 31.02
N GLY A 64 -8.71 -4.09 29.89
CA GLY A 64 -8.81 -3.07 28.83
C GLY A 64 -9.87 -2.01 29.16
N GLY A 65 -9.92 -0.91 28.42
CA GLY A 65 -10.89 0.16 28.74
C GLY A 65 -10.86 1.38 27.82
N THR A 66 -11.52 2.43 28.25
CA THR A 66 -11.55 3.73 27.58
C THR A 66 -10.73 4.76 28.35
N VAL A 67 -9.76 5.34 27.68
CA VAL A 67 -8.90 6.42 28.19
C VAL A 67 -9.38 7.73 27.58
N GLN A 68 -9.89 8.63 28.42
CA GLN A 68 -10.35 9.95 28.01
C GLN A 68 -9.15 10.90 27.91
N VAL A 69 -8.71 11.24 26.70
CA VAL A 69 -7.58 12.15 26.47
C VAL A 69 -8.08 13.60 26.59
N GLN A 70 -7.72 14.28 27.68
CA GLN A 70 -8.20 15.64 27.99
C GLN A 70 -7.16 16.73 27.73
N ASP A 71 -5.87 16.38 27.79
CA ASP A 71 -4.77 17.31 27.50
C ASP A 71 -4.10 17.02 26.16
N ALA A 72 -3.24 17.93 25.72
CA ALA A 72 -2.23 17.62 24.72
C ALA A 72 -1.12 16.78 25.37
N VAL A 73 -1.04 15.51 24.99
CA VAL A 73 -0.08 14.53 25.55
C VAL A 73 0.96 14.18 24.51
N ALA A 74 2.21 14.56 24.76
CA ALA A 74 3.34 14.20 23.89
C ALA A 74 3.77 12.75 24.14
N VAL A 75 3.99 11.99 23.07
CA VAL A 75 4.40 10.57 23.14
C VAL A 75 5.51 10.27 22.15
N ASN A 76 6.40 9.34 22.51
CA ASN A 76 7.41 8.79 21.59
C ASN A 76 6.99 7.45 20.99
N GLY A 77 5.96 6.83 21.56
CA GLY A 77 5.35 5.60 21.08
C GLY A 77 4.11 5.26 21.89
N LEU A 78 3.27 4.41 21.32
CA LEU A 78 2.10 3.83 21.96
C LEU A 78 2.21 2.30 21.84
N GLN A 79 1.90 1.58 22.92
CA GLN A 79 1.79 0.13 22.89
C GLN A 79 0.47 -0.32 23.49
N PHE A 80 -0.21 -1.25 22.81
CA PHE A 80 -1.48 -1.82 23.24
C PHE A 80 -1.36 -3.33 23.38
N ALA A 81 -1.33 -3.81 24.62
CA ALA A 81 -1.33 -5.24 24.97
C ALA A 81 -2.73 -5.76 25.39
N LYS A 82 -3.71 -4.86 25.44
CA LYS A 82 -5.13 -5.14 25.71
C LYS A 82 -6.00 -4.21 24.87
N ASN A 83 -7.29 -4.52 24.78
CA ASN A 83 -8.23 -3.72 24.02
C ASN A 83 -8.48 -2.38 24.71
N TYR A 84 -8.09 -1.28 24.06
CA TYR A 84 -8.28 0.06 24.58
C TYR A 84 -8.84 1.02 23.54
N THR A 85 -9.62 1.98 24.01
CA THR A 85 -10.03 3.15 23.23
C THR A 85 -9.40 4.40 23.81
N LEU A 86 -8.62 5.14 23.02
CA LEU A 86 -8.19 6.50 23.34
C LEU A 86 -9.28 7.45 22.83
N ALA A 87 -10.19 7.83 23.72
CA ALA A 87 -11.31 8.70 23.41
C ALA A 87 -10.89 10.17 23.36
N ASN A 88 -11.47 10.94 22.43
CA ASN A 88 -11.33 12.38 22.42
C ASN A 88 -12.18 13.00 23.53
N ALA A 89 -11.54 13.62 24.52
CA ALA A 89 -12.18 14.37 25.59
C ALA A 89 -11.72 15.84 25.63
N GLY A 90 -11.35 16.40 24.47
CA GLY A 90 -10.84 17.76 24.33
C GLY A 90 -9.32 17.87 24.17
N GLY A 91 -8.60 16.76 24.39
CA GLY A 91 -7.15 16.66 24.23
C GLY A 91 -6.70 16.15 22.85
N GLN A 92 -5.40 15.87 22.75
CA GLN A 92 -4.75 15.36 21.54
C GLN A 92 -3.48 14.56 21.87
N ILE A 93 -3.12 13.62 21.01
CA ILE A 93 -1.86 12.88 21.07
C ILE A 93 -0.86 13.59 20.17
N GLN A 94 0.26 14.08 20.72
CA GLN A 94 1.27 14.81 19.98
C GLN A 94 2.48 13.93 19.66
N ILE A 95 2.87 13.90 18.38
CA ILE A 95 4.00 13.11 17.89
C ILE A 95 5.00 13.99 17.13
N THR A 96 6.29 13.76 17.38
CA THR A 96 7.39 14.50 16.74
C THR A 96 8.37 13.59 16.00
N ASN A 97 8.44 12.31 16.36
CA ASN A 97 9.29 11.34 15.68
C ASN A 97 8.79 11.14 14.24
N ALA A 98 9.71 11.10 13.27
CA ALA A 98 9.38 10.87 11.87
C ALA A 98 8.56 9.58 11.66
N ALA A 99 8.78 8.59 12.53
CA ALA A 99 8.02 7.35 12.63
C ALA A 99 7.79 7.02 14.12
N THR A 100 6.69 7.50 14.68
CA THR A 100 6.24 7.12 16.03
C THR A 100 5.63 5.73 16.00
N GLU A 101 6.21 4.79 16.73
CA GLU A 101 5.67 3.43 16.81
C GLU A 101 4.30 3.42 17.51
N VAL A 102 3.33 2.78 16.87
CA VAL A 102 2.07 2.37 17.48
C VAL A 102 1.98 0.86 17.38
N ARG A 103 2.41 0.17 18.43
CA ARG A 103 2.44 -1.29 18.51
C ARG A 103 1.12 -1.81 19.05
N VAL A 104 0.49 -2.74 18.32
CA VAL A 104 -0.71 -3.44 18.80
C VAL A 104 -0.45 -4.94 18.79
N ASP A 105 -0.49 -5.57 19.97
CA ASP A 105 -0.17 -6.98 20.14
C ASP A 105 -1.16 -7.90 19.42
N THR A 106 -0.74 -9.13 19.17
CA THR A 106 -1.58 -10.14 18.51
C THR A 106 -2.91 -10.33 19.25
N ALA A 107 -4.01 -10.42 18.49
CA ALA A 107 -5.38 -10.53 19.00
C ALA A 107 -5.86 -9.34 19.87
N VAL A 108 -5.18 -8.19 19.80
CA VAL A 108 -5.61 -6.93 20.42
C VAL A 108 -6.17 -5.97 19.37
N THR A 109 -7.21 -5.24 19.76
CA THR A 109 -7.75 -4.10 19.01
C THR A 109 -7.56 -2.81 19.81
N ALA A 110 -6.83 -1.86 19.25
CA ALA A 110 -6.69 -0.51 19.77
C ALA A 110 -7.51 0.46 18.91
N THR A 111 -8.34 1.28 19.55
CA THR A 111 -9.12 2.33 18.88
C THR A 111 -8.59 3.69 19.30
N VAL A 112 -8.26 4.56 18.34
CA VAL A 112 -7.80 5.92 18.61
C VAL A 112 -8.78 6.90 17.98
N ALA A 113 -9.60 7.51 18.84
CA ALA A 113 -10.55 8.57 18.49
C ALA A 113 -10.01 9.97 18.83
N ALA A 114 -9.04 10.06 19.76
CA ALA A 114 -8.32 11.29 20.04
C ALA A 114 -7.51 11.75 18.81
N PRO A 115 -7.52 13.05 18.47
CA PRO A 115 -6.70 13.58 17.38
C PRO A 115 -5.22 13.31 17.61
N VAL A 116 -4.52 12.94 16.54
CA VAL A 116 -3.06 12.79 16.51
C VAL A 116 -2.46 13.95 15.71
N THR A 117 -1.55 14.70 16.32
CA THR A 117 -1.03 15.95 15.75
C THR A 117 0.49 16.06 15.89
N GLY A 118 1.13 16.98 15.18
CA GLY A 118 2.56 17.28 15.29
C GLY A 118 3.37 17.06 14.01
N ALA A 119 4.69 17.19 14.10
CA ALA A 119 5.57 17.07 12.93
C ALA A 119 5.90 15.61 12.55
N GLY A 120 5.59 14.65 13.44
CA GLY A 120 5.94 13.25 13.28
C GLY A 120 5.05 12.47 12.30
N GLY A 121 5.33 11.17 12.15
CA GLY A 121 4.54 10.22 11.36
C GLY A 121 4.16 8.99 12.18
N ILE A 122 3.33 8.12 11.62
CA ILE A 122 2.84 6.90 12.30
C ILE A 122 3.54 5.67 11.74
N HIS A 123 3.98 4.79 12.63
CA HIS A 123 4.53 3.48 12.31
C HIS A 123 3.76 2.39 13.05
N LYS A 124 2.79 1.77 12.37
CA LYS A 124 1.98 0.68 12.93
C LYS A 124 2.75 -0.64 12.90
N THR A 125 2.94 -1.24 14.07
CA THR A 125 3.60 -2.55 14.28
C THR A 125 2.72 -3.48 15.13
N GLY A 126 3.18 -4.72 15.31
CA GLY A 126 2.44 -5.80 15.95
C GLY A 126 1.28 -6.33 15.09
N ASP A 127 0.82 -7.55 15.37
CA ASP A 127 -0.15 -8.25 14.52
C ASP A 127 -1.61 -7.86 14.80
N GLY A 128 -1.86 -7.06 15.83
CA GLY A 128 -3.20 -6.60 16.18
C GLY A 128 -3.76 -5.53 15.25
N VAL A 129 -4.97 -5.08 15.56
CA VAL A 129 -5.74 -4.10 14.79
C VAL A 129 -5.63 -2.73 15.46
N LEU A 130 -5.15 -1.73 14.72
CA LEU A 130 -5.28 -0.32 15.08
C LEU A 130 -6.44 0.28 14.29
N ILE A 131 -7.40 0.91 14.95
CA ILE A 131 -8.53 1.59 14.33
C ILE A 131 -8.40 3.09 14.58
N PHE A 132 -8.34 3.90 13.53
CA PHE A 132 -8.54 5.34 13.66
C PHE A 132 -10.01 5.70 13.45
N THR A 133 -10.60 6.38 14.42
CA THR A 133 -12.01 6.83 14.38
C THR A 133 -12.17 8.32 14.67
N ALA A 134 -11.05 9.05 14.75
CA ALA A 134 -11.04 10.49 14.91
C ALA A 134 -11.84 11.18 13.79
N VAL A 135 -12.43 12.33 14.09
CA VAL A 135 -13.21 13.10 13.11
C VAL A 135 -12.30 13.48 11.93
N ALA A 136 -12.84 13.42 10.72
CA ALA A 136 -12.15 13.80 9.49
C ALA A 136 -11.39 15.13 9.65
N GLY A 137 -10.12 15.16 9.24
CA GLY A 137 -9.27 16.36 9.30
C GLY A 137 -8.72 16.75 10.68
N THR A 138 -9.00 16.00 11.75
CA THR A 138 -8.45 16.29 13.09
C THR A 138 -7.08 15.65 13.33
N ASN A 139 -6.80 14.51 12.70
CA ASN A 139 -5.44 13.98 12.62
C ASN A 139 -4.63 14.86 11.66
N THR A 140 -3.66 15.59 12.20
CA THR A 140 -2.91 16.65 11.51
C THR A 140 -1.39 16.45 11.62
N TYR A 141 -0.95 15.23 11.92
CA TYR A 141 0.47 14.91 11.88
C TYR A 141 1.03 15.05 10.45
N ALA A 142 2.25 15.56 10.31
CA ALA A 142 2.83 15.95 9.02
C ALA A 142 3.62 14.83 8.31
N GLY A 143 4.10 13.83 9.06
CA GLY A 143 4.83 12.68 8.55
C GLY A 143 3.91 11.61 7.94
N GLY A 144 4.51 10.67 7.21
CA GLY A 144 3.78 9.57 6.59
C GLY A 144 3.21 8.56 7.58
N THR A 145 2.33 7.69 7.10
CA THR A 145 1.85 6.51 7.80
C THR A 145 2.45 5.26 7.18
N VAL A 146 3.08 4.42 7.98
CA VAL A 146 3.66 3.13 7.57
C VAL A 146 3.00 2.02 8.37
N ILE A 147 2.43 1.03 7.68
CA ILE A 147 1.87 -0.18 8.29
C ILE A 147 2.87 -1.30 8.04
N THR A 148 3.62 -1.71 9.06
CA THR A 148 4.59 -2.81 8.93
C THR A 148 3.96 -4.17 9.14
N SER A 149 3.00 -4.28 10.06
CA SER A 149 2.34 -5.55 10.38
C SER A 149 0.94 -5.34 10.97
N GLY A 150 0.15 -6.41 10.97
CA GLY A 150 -1.23 -6.40 11.42
C GLY A 150 -2.11 -5.55 10.50
N THR A 151 -3.16 -4.97 11.08
CA THR A 151 -4.15 -4.18 10.35
C THR A 151 -4.21 -2.75 10.87
N LEU A 152 -4.22 -1.77 9.95
CA LEU A 152 -4.76 -0.44 10.20
C LEU A 152 -6.16 -0.35 9.59
N GLN A 153 -7.17 -0.10 10.41
CA GLN A 153 -8.54 0.12 9.97
C GLN A 153 -8.89 1.60 10.00
N ILE A 154 -9.47 2.07 8.90
CA ILE A 154 -10.06 3.40 8.78
C ILE A 154 -11.51 3.29 9.23
N GLY A 155 -11.80 3.75 10.45
CA GLY A 155 -13.12 3.66 11.07
C GLY A 155 -14.02 4.87 10.81
N ALA A 156 -13.47 5.98 10.32
CA ALA A 156 -14.19 7.16 9.87
C ALA A 156 -13.51 7.77 8.64
N ASN A 157 -14.27 8.50 7.81
CA ASN A 157 -13.74 9.05 6.55
C ASN A 157 -12.56 9.99 6.81
N ASP A 158 -11.52 9.89 5.97
CA ASP A 158 -10.36 10.78 5.98
C ASP A 158 -9.74 10.96 7.39
N THR A 159 -9.60 9.84 8.10
CA THR A 159 -8.93 9.82 9.42
C THR A 159 -7.42 9.93 9.29
N LEU A 160 -6.79 9.47 8.21
CA LEU A 160 -5.38 9.80 7.97
C LEU A 160 -5.27 11.21 7.36
N PRO A 161 -4.17 11.95 7.60
CA PRO A 161 -3.90 13.20 6.92
C PRO A 161 -3.84 13.00 5.40
N THR A 162 -4.69 13.73 4.68
CA THR A 162 -4.98 13.49 3.26
C THR A 162 -3.83 13.84 2.29
N THR A 163 -2.80 14.52 2.78
CA THR A 163 -1.64 14.98 1.99
C THR A 163 -0.37 14.16 2.27
N THR A 164 -0.40 13.25 3.24
CA THR A 164 0.78 12.49 3.65
C THR A 164 0.91 11.17 2.90
N ALA A 165 2.13 10.62 2.85
CA ALA A 165 2.38 9.33 2.23
C ALA A 165 1.84 8.18 3.10
N LEU A 166 1.25 7.18 2.45
CA LEU A 166 0.86 5.91 3.07
C LEU A 166 1.68 4.76 2.49
N THR A 167 2.28 3.94 3.35
CA THR A 167 2.97 2.71 2.98
C THR A 167 2.29 1.50 3.63
N VAL A 168 1.90 0.50 2.83
CA VAL A 168 1.33 -0.76 3.30
C VAL A 168 2.34 -1.89 3.10
N GLY A 169 2.82 -2.45 4.21
CA GLY A 169 3.94 -3.37 4.28
C GLY A 169 5.31 -2.67 4.25
N THR A 170 6.38 -3.44 4.13
CA THR A 170 7.77 -2.95 4.05
C THR A 170 8.58 -3.76 3.04
N ASP A 171 9.88 -3.57 3.01
CA ASP A 171 10.80 -4.43 2.27
C ASP A 171 10.95 -5.86 2.84
N VAL A 172 10.25 -6.17 3.94
CA VAL A 172 10.25 -7.49 4.60
C VAL A 172 8.82 -7.97 4.81
N PHE A 173 8.01 -7.18 5.52
CA PHE A 173 6.71 -7.62 6.03
C PHE A 173 5.56 -7.21 5.12
N ALA A 174 4.54 -8.07 5.04
CA ALA A 174 3.25 -7.71 4.47
C ALA A 174 2.33 -7.18 5.57
N ALA A 175 1.42 -6.27 5.21
CA ALA A 175 0.48 -5.67 6.15
C ALA A 175 -0.89 -5.40 5.52
N SER A 176 -1.87 -5.01 6.35
CA SER A 176 -3.23 -4.78 5.91
C SER A 176 -3.73 -3.37 6.20
N LEU A 177 -4.42 -2.78 5.22
CA LEU A 177 -5.23 -1.58 5.36
C LEU A 177 -6.70 -1.96 5.13
N ASP A 178 -7.56 -1.61 6.08
CA ASP A 178 -9.00 -1.91 6.02
C ASP A 178 -9.83 -0.63 5.91
N LEU A 179 -10.48 -0.46 4.76
CA LEU A 179 -11.43 0.61 4.41
C LEU A 179 -12.83 0.03 4.17
N SER A 180 -13.18 -1.05 4.87
CA SER A 180 -14.50 -1.68 4.76
C SER A 180 -15.65 -0.74 5.15
N SER A 181 -15.40 0.24 6.02
CA SER A 181 -16.42 1.15 6.58
C SER A 181 -16.23 2.64 6.27
N ALA A 182 -15.08 3.06 5.72
CA ALA A 182 -14.74 4.47 5.55
C ALA A 182 -13.87 4.71 4.30
N SER A 183 -14.05 5.86 3.66
CA SER A 183 -13.21 6.33 2.56
C SER A 183 -11.97 7.03 3.10
N GLN A 184 -10.90 7.07 2.30
CA GLN A 184 -9.65 7.75 2.67
C GLN A 184 -8.97 8.36 1.46
N GLN A 185 -8.44 9.57 1.64
CA GLN A 185 -7.50 10.22 0.73
C GLN A 185 -6.06 10.16 1.27
N VAL A 186 -5.07 10.01 0.40
CA VAL A 186 -3.64 10.07 0.78
C VAL A 186 -2.82 10.83 -0.25
N GLY A 187 -1.68 11.40 0.16
CA GLY A 187 -0.79 12.15 -0.73
C GLY A 187 -0.05 11.25 -1.73
N SER A 188 0.33 10.04 -1.31
CA SER A 188 0.91 9.01 -2.17
C SER A 188 0.70 7.63 -1.55
N LEU A 189 0.75 6.58 -2.35
CA LEU A 189 0.61 5.20 -1.88
C LEU A 189 1.80 4.35 -2.31
N ALA A 190 2.41 3.65 -1.36
CA ALA A 190 3.38 2.60 -1.63
C ALA A 190 2.89 1.28 -1.05
N ILE A 191 3.02 0.20 -1.81
CA ILE A 191 2.75 -1.16 -1.34
C ILE A 191 4.03 -1.96 -1.52
N ALA A 192 4.56 -2.46 -0.41
CA ALA A 192 5.80 -3.20 -0.39
C ALA A 192 5.63 -4.49 0.42
N SER A 193 6.31 -5.55 -0.03
CA SER A 193 6.54 -6.78 0.72
C SER A 193 7.66 -7.56 0.03
N ASN A 194 8.38 -8.37 0.79
CA ASN A 194 9.32 -9.35 0.24
C ASN A 194 8.93 -10.75 0.71
N ASN A 195 7.71 -11.15 0.34
CA ASN A 195 7.13 -12.43 0.71
C ASN A 195 6.32 -13.01 -0.47
N ALA A 196 6.78 -14.14 -1.01
CA ALA A 196 6.12 -14.82 -2.12
C ALA A 196 4.77 -15.47 -1.75
N ASN A 197 4.45 -15.59 -0.45
CA ASN A 197 3.31 -16.36 0.03
C ASN A 197 2.24 -15.50 0.72
N VAL A 198 2.54 -14.24 1.02
CA VAL A 198 1.66 -13.36 1.80
C VAL A 198 1.45 -12.06 1.05
N TYR A 199 0.19 -11.64 0.94
CA TYR A 199 -0.19 -10.37 0.33
C TYR A 199 -0.13 -9.23 1.34
N SER A 200 0.45 -8.09 0.93
CA SER A 200 0.03 -6.81 1.49
C SER A 200 -1.36 -6.51 0.95
N THR A 201 -2.34 -6.34 1.85
CA THR A 201 -3.76 -6.32 1.49
C THR A 201 -4.38 -4.97 1.78
N ILE A 202 -5.17 -4.46 0.83
CA ILE A 202 -6.04 -3.30 1.02
C ILE A 202 -7.47 -3.74 0.71
N THR A 203 -8.36 -3.61 1.69
CA THR A 203 -9.79 -3.94 1.52
C THR A 203 -10.60 -2.65 1.43
N ILE A 204 -11.40 -2.46 0.38
CA ILE A 204 -12.25 -1.28 0.16
C ILE A 204 -13.72 -1.71 0.11
N GLY A 205 -14.51 -1.27 1.09
CA GLY A 205 -15.92 -1.63 1.22
C GLY A 205 -16.81 -1.05 0.12
N ALA A 206 -18.04 -1.57 0.00
CA ALA A 206 -19.01 -1.06 -0.96
C ALA A 206 -19.32 0.42 -0.71
N GLY A 207 -19.26 1.25 -1.75
CA GLY A 207 -19.45 2.70 -1.63
C GLY A 207 -18.23 3.46 -1.10
N GLN A 208 -17.19 2.76 -0.66
CA GLN A 208 -15.97 3.38 -0.13
C GLN A 208 -14.94 3.58 -1.23
N THR A 209 -14.06 4.56 -1.03
CA THR A 209 -13.00 4.91 -1.98
C THR A 209 -11.67 5.10 -1.24
N LEU A 210 -10.61 4.50 -1.78
CA LEU A 210 -9.24 4.92 -1.51
C LEU A 210 -8.79 5.83 -2.65
N GLN A 211 -8.56 7.10 -2.34
CA GLN A 211 -8.07 8.08 -3.30
C GLN A 211 -6.61 8.46 -3.02
N VAL A 212 -5.78 8.34 -4.05
CA VAL A 212 -4.36 8.68 -4.03
C VAL A 212 -4.17 9.96 -4.86
N ASN A 213 -3.79 11.05 -4.19
CA ASN A 213 -3.62 12.38 -4.77
C ASN A 213 -2.22 12.61 -5.37
N GLY A 214 -1.40 11.57 -5.43
CA GLY A 214 -0.04 11.59 -5.97
C GLY A 214 0.33 10.25 -6.58
N SER A 215 1.61 9.90 -6.51
CA SER A 215 2.10 8.66 -7.13
C SER A 215 1.68 7.43 -6.34
N MET A 216 1.47 6.33 -7.06
CA MET A 216 1.25 5.01 -6.50
C MET A 216 2.36 4.07 -6.98
N SER A 217 2.96 3.31 -6.07
CA SER A 217 4.01 2.35 -6.38
C SER A 217 3.75 1.00 -5.72
N ILE A 218 4.02 -0.08 -6.44
CA ILE A 218 3.97 -1.44 -5.93
C ILE A 218 5.30 -2.12 -6.22
N GLY A 219 5.91 -2.66 -5.16
CA GLY A 219 7.25 -3.24 -5.21
C GLY A 219 8.21 -2.46 -4.34
N ILE A 220 9.41 -3.02 -4.17
CA ILE A 220 10.46 -2.40 -3.35
C ILE A 220 11.46 -1.74 -4.30
N PRO A 221 11.60 -0.41 -4.26
CA PRO A 221 12.60 0.26 -5.08
C PRO A 221 14.01 -0.12 -4.63
N ASN A 222 14.96 -0.13 -5.56
CA ASN A 222 16.39 -0.19 -5.25
C ASN A 222 16.85 -1.49 -4.57
N ASN A 223 16.07 -2.55 -4.71
CA ASN A 223 16.37 -3.86 -4.14
C ASN A 223 16.36 -4.92 -5.24
N VAL A 224 16.85 -6.13 -4.97
CA VAL A 224 16.98 -7.24 -5.93
C VAL A 224 16.33 -8.50 -5.39
N LYS A 225 15.80 -9.35 -6.30
CA LYS A 225 15.14 -10.63 -5.95
C LYS A 225 13.96 -10.49 -5.00
N THR A 226 13.30 -9.34 -4.99
CA THR A 226 12.17 -9.13 -4.10
C THR A 226 10.92 -9.82 -4.61
N GLN A 227 10.14 -10.40 -3.72
CA GLN A 227 8.84 -11.02 -4.03
C GLN A 227 7.73 -10.17 -3.43
N THR A 228 7.15 -9.24 -4.20
CA THR A 228 6.03 -8.41 -3.73
C THR A 228 4.70 -8.97 -4.20
N ARG A 229 3.77 -9.15 -3.27
CA ARG A 229 2.38 -9.49 -3.57
C ARG A 229 1.46 -8.43 -2.96
N ALA A 230 0.67 -7.78 -3.80
CA ALA A 230 -0.31 -6.77 -3.42
C ALA A 230 -1.71 -7.26 -3.82
N LEU A 231 -2.65 -7.21 -2.89
CA LEU A 231 -4.06 -7.49 -3.12
C LEU A 231 -4.85 -6.24 -2.75
N ILE A 232 -5.55 -5.65 -3.70
CA ILE A 232 -6.51 -4.57 -3.44
C ILE A 232 -7.88 -5.11 -3.84
N THR A 233 -8.80 -5.22 -2.88
CA THR A 233 -10.04 -5.99 -3.05
C THR A 233 -11.22 -5.31 -2.37
N GLY A 234 -12.41 -5.87 -2.57
CA GLY A 234 -13.68 -5.36 -2.06
C GLY A 234 -14.41 -4.50 -3.08
N PRO A 235 -15.75 -4.41 -3.01
CA PRO A 235 -16.57 -3.79 -4.05
C PRO A 235 -16.46 -2.25 -4.15
N GLY A 236 -15.57 -1.63 -3.39
CA GLY A 236 -15.27 -0.20 -3.47
C GLY A 236 -14.37 0.20 -4.63
N ALA A 237 -13.91 1.45 -4.60
CA ALA A 237 -13.11 2.06 -5.65
C ALA A 237 -11.67 2.35 -5.20
N LEU A 238 -10.71 2.07 -6.07
CA LEU A 238 -9.36 2.65 -5.99
C LEU A 238 -9.23 3.74 -7.06
N VAL A 239 -8.86 4.94 -6.64
CA VAL A 239 -8.69 6.11 -7.52
C VAL A 239 -7.29 6.68 -7.34
N VAL A 240 -6.47 6.67 -8.37
CA VAL A 240 -5.18 7.37 -8.41
C VAL A 240 -5.34 8.57 -9.34
N SER A 241 -5.34 9.78 -8.81
CA SER A 241 -5.71 10.98 -9.57
C SER A 241 -4.75 12.14 -9.31
N ASN A 242 -3.77 12.26 -10.19
CA ASN A 242 -2.87 13.40 -10.29
C ASN A 242 -2.16 13.33 -11.65
N THR A 243 -2.42 14.28 -12.54
CA THR A 243 -1.88 14.29 -13.91
C THR A 243 -0.37 14.45 -14.00
N ASN A 244 0.32 14.73 -12.89
CA ASN A 244 1.78 14.74 -12.80
C ASN A 244 2.37 13.47 -12.14
N ALA A 245 1.51 12.62 -11.57
CA ALA A 245 1.93 11.43 -10.85
C ALA A 245 2.23 10.25 -11.77
N ILE A 246 2.92 9.25 -11.23
CA ILE A 246 3.17 7.98 -11.88
C ILE A 246 2.40 6.90 -11.11
N PHE A 247 1.70 6.02 -11.83
CA PHE A 247 1.30 4.73 -11.32
C PHE A 247 2.34 3.69 -11.75
N ASP A 248 2.96 3.00 -10.79
CA ASP A 248 4.01 2.04 -11.06
C ASP A 248 3.73 0.68 -10.39
N ALA A 249 3.31 -0.30 -11.20
CA ALA A 249 3.18 -1.69 -10.77
C ALA A 249 4.45 -2.46 -11.15
N GLY A 250 5.35 -2.63 -10.19
CA GLY A 250 6.64 -3.28 -10.40
C GLY A 250 7.78 -2.28 -10.38
N MET A 251 8.25 -1.95 -9.17
CA MET A 251 9.39 -1.06 -8.98
C MET A 251 10.72 -1.71 -9.41
N GLN A 252 11.50 -0.95 -10.19
CA GLN A 252 12.79 -1.41 -10.71
C GLN A 252 13.83 -1.66 -9.61
N THR A 253 14.75 -2.58 -9.91
CA THR A 253 16.04 -2.67 -9.22
C THR A 253 16.84 -1.40 -9.55
N VAL A 254 17.42 -0.67 -8.59
CA VAL A 254 18.32 0.45 -8.95
C VAL A 254 19.69 -0.10 -9.27
N THR A 255 20.08 0.17 -10.50
CA THR A 255 21.45 0.12 -10.99
C THR A 255 22.20 1.34 -10.47
N SER A 256 22.67 1.32 -9.23
CA SER A 256 23.87 2.12 -8.97
C SER A 256 24.96 1.48 -9.82
N GLN A 257 25.33 2.14 -10.92
CA GLN A 257 26.51 1.85 -11.76
C GLN A 257 27.84 1.77 -10.97
N ALA A 258 27.83 1.88 -9.63
CA ALA A 258 28.98 1.65 -8.77
C ALA A 258 29.02 0.18 -8.31
N ALA A 259 29.87 -0.61 -8.97
CA ALA A 259 30.11 -2.03 -8.78
C ALA A 259 30.75 -2.45 -7.42
N ALA A 260 30.47 -1.78 -6.31
CA ALA A 260 31.35 -1.86 -5.13
C ALA A 260 30.85 -2.64 -3.90
N ASN A 261 29.64 -3.24 -3.90
CA ASN A 261 29.21 -4.00 -2.72
C ASN A 261 28.35 -5.22 -3.09
N LEU A 262 29.02 -6.33 -3.42
CA LEU A 262 28.35 -7.63 -3.54
C LEU A 262 28.12 -8.20 -2.14
N LEU A 263 26.88 -8.59 -1.84
CA LEU A 263 26.58 -9.48 -0.72
C LEU A 263 27.35 -10.81 -0.88
N PRO A 264 27.73 -11.48 0.21
CA PRO A 264 28.24 -12.84 0.14
C PRO A 264 27.27 -13.73 -0.65
N ASN A 265 27.77 -14.40 -1.69
CA ASN A 265 27.06 -15.38 -2.55
C ASN A 265 26.30 -14.82 -3.78
N ALA A 266 26.55 -13.58 -4.22
CA ALA A 266 26.08 -13.11 -5.52
C ALA A 266 26.82 -13.86 -6.66
N THR A 267 26.09 -14.57 -7.53
CA THR A 267 26.69 -15.45 -8.54
C THR A 267 27.06 -14.78 -9.87
N THR A 268 26.62 -13.55 -10.17
CA THR A 268 27.07 -12.74 -11.32
C THR A 268 26.71 -11.26 -11.14
N PRO A 269 27.34 -10.32 -11.88
CA PRO A 269 26.98 -8.90 -11.83
C PRO A 269 25.56 -8.69 -12.37
N PHE A 270 24.65 -8.15 -11.53
CA PHE A 270 23.48 -7.27 -11.80
C PHE A 270 22.55 -7.50 -13.01
N ASP A 271 22.71 -8.58 -13.78
CA ASP A 271 22.16 -8.70 -15.13
C ASP A 271 21.82 -10.14 -15.52
N SER A 272 21.12 -10.85 -14.65
CA SER A 272 20.47 -12.08 -15.06
C SER A 272 19.06 -12.14 -14.49
N SER A 273 18.16 -12.85 -15.15
CA SER A 273 16.78 -13.09 -14.69
C SER A 273 16.71 -13.61 -13.24
N ALA A 274 17.78 -14.23 -12.74
CA ALA A 274 17.91 -14.67 -11.35
C ALA A 274 17.93 -13.52 -10.32
N ASN A 275 18.14 -12.27 -10.74
CA ASN A 275 18.12 -11.07 -9.88
C ASN A 275 16.82 -10.26 -9.98
N ALA A 276 15.81 -10.76 -10.71
CA ALA A 276 14.60 -10.00 -10.98
C ALA A 276 13.75 -9.78 -9.73
N ASN A 277 13.20 -8.58 -9.59
CA ASN A 277 12.10 -8.32 -8.67
C ASN A 277 10.83 -8.86 -9.30
N ASN A 278 10.05 -9.64 -8.54
CA ASN A 278 8.78 -10.19 -9.00
C ASN A 278 7.65 -9.53 -8.22
N VAL A 279 6.72 -8.92 -8.95
CA VAL A 279 5.56 -8.22 -8.39
C VAL A 279 4.28 -8.82 -8.95
N ILE A 280 3.35 -9.17 -8.06
CA ILE A 280 1.98 -9.54 -8.43
C ILE A 280 1.04 -8.56 -7.73
N SER A 281 0.27 -7.84 -8.54
CA SER A 281 -0.73 -6.88 -8.11
C SER A 281 -2.10 -7.37 -8.56
N ASP A 282 -2.95 -7.75 -7.61
CA ASP A 282 -4.28 -8.27 -7.88
C ASP A 282 -5.35 -7.27 -7.43
N PHE A 283 -6.04 -6.65 -8.40
CA PHE A 283 -7.14 -5.72 -8.20
C PHE A 283 -8.49 -6.31 -8.61
N THR A 284 -8.55 -7.61 -8.92
CA THR A 284 -9.71 -8.25 -9.56
C THR A 284 -11.00 -8.14 -8.73
N GLY A 285 -10.87 -8.04 -7.42
CA GLY A 285 -11.98 -7.90 -6.48
C GLY A 285 -12.54 -6.48 -6.32
N LEU A 286 -11.91 -5.47 -6.94
CA LEU A 286 -12.39 -4.08 -6.88
C LEU A 286 -13.69 -3.88 -7.65
N GLY A 287 -14.56 -3.01 -7.14
CA GLY A 287 -15.73 -2.52 -7.89
C GLY A 287 -15.37 -1.52 -8.98
N SER A 288 -14.29 -0.76 -8.79
CA SER A 288 -13.66 0.01 -9.88
C SER A 288 -12.21 0.36 -9.60
N PHE A 289 -11.44 0.52 -10.66
CA PHE A 289 -10.10 1.09 -10.65
C PHE A 289 -10.03 2.28 -11.61
N THR A 290 -9.55 3.41 -11.12
CA THR A 290 -9.29 4.60 -11.95
C THR A 290 -7.86 5.08 -11.76
N ALA A 291 -7.15 5.31 -12.85
CA ALA A 291 -5.86 5.98 -12.86
C ALA A 291 -5.93 7.18 -13.82
N ASN A 292 -5.78 8.39 -13.30
CA ASN A 292 -5.59 9.62 -14.06
C ASN A 292 -4.21 10.19 -13.71
N VAL A 293 -3.21 9.79 -14.48
CA VAL A 293 -1.78 9.95 -14.15
C VAL A 293 -1.00 10.50 -15.33
N LYS A 294 0.23 10.97 -15.12
CA LYS A 294 1.13 11.27 -16.23
C LYS A 294 1.50 10.01 -17.00
N GLU A 295 1.80 8.95 -16.24
CA GLU A 295 2.32 7.71 -16.80
C GLU A 295 1.81 6.51 -16.01
N PHE A 296 1.38 5.48 -16.72
CA PHE A 296 0.93 4.21 -16.17
C PHE A 296 1.92 3.12 -16.54
N ARG A 297 2.60 2.54 -15.55
CA ARG A 297 3.71 1.61 -15.75
C ARG A 297 3.40 0.24 -15.16
N VAL A 298 3.73 -0.80 -15.92
CA VAL A 298 3.76 -2.19 -15.47
C VAL A 298 5.08 -2.80 -15.89
N ALA A 299 5.88 -3.26 -14.92
CA ALA A 299 7.23 -3.79 -15.15
C ALA A 299 8.18 -2.81 -15.87
N PHE A 300 8.17 -1.53 -15.52
CA PHE A 300 9.07 -0.55 -16.14
C PHE A 300 10.48 -0.62 -15.54
N GLY A 301 11.50 -0.49 -16.40
CA GLY A 301 12.90 -0.44 -16.00
C GLY A 301 13.59 -1.81 -16.02
N VAL A 302 14.53 -2.01 -15.11
CA VAL A 302 15.51 -3.09 -15.18
C VAL A 302 15.20 -4.27 -14.25
N ASN A 303 15.25 -5.48 -14.80
CA ASN A 303 15.06 -6.75 -14.10
C ASN A 303 13.82 -6.75 -13.19
N VAL A 304 12.68 -6.32 -13.73
CA VAL A 304 11.42 -6.36 -13.00
C VAL A 304 10.39 -7.17 -13.78
N ASN A 305 9.90 -8.22 -13.13
CA ASN A 305 8.75 -8.98 -13.59
C ASN A 305 7.54 -8.46 -12.83
N SER A 306 6.50 -8.05 -13.55
CA SER A 306 5.28 -7.56 -12.91
C SER A 306 4.05 -8.13 -13.60
N THR A 307 3.12 -8.63 -12.81
CA THR A 307 1.77 -8.99 -13.27
C THR A 307 0.78 -8.08 -12.56
N LEU A 308 0.02 -7.30 -13.31
CA LEU A 308 -1.08 -6.49 -12.81
C LEU A 308 -2.40 -7.04 -13.35
N LEU A 309 -3.28 -7.47 -12.45
CA LEU A 309 -4.64 -7.88 -12.76
C LEU A 309 -5.58 -6.74 -12.36
N LEU A 310 -6.30 -6.19 -13.33
CA LEU A 310 -7.22 -5.08 -13.11
C LEU A 310 -8.59 -5.56 -12.58
N SER A 311 -9.43 -4.62 -12.13
CA SER A 311 -10.78 -4.89 -11.63
C SER A 311 -11.60 -5.66 -12.65
N ASN A 312 -12.32 -6.70 -12.22
CA ASN A 312 -13.27 -7.41 -13.09
C ASN A 312 -14.54 -6.62 -13.40
N THR A 313 -14.69 -5.40 -12.89
CA THR A 313 -15.92 -4.61 -13.02
C THR A 313 -15.73 -3.37 -13.89
N SER A 314 -14.80 -2.48 -13.55
CA SER A 314 -14.60 -1.24 -14.30
C SER A 314 -13.19 -0.70 -14.11
N ASN A 315 -12.52 -0.40 -15.22
CA ASN A 315 -11.18 0.18 -15.27
C ASN A 315 -11.18 1.40 -16.18
N SER A 316 -10.71 2.54 -15.66
CA SER A 316 -10.52 3.77 -16.41
C SER A 316 -9.10 4.28 -16.25
N ILE A 317 -8.31 4.23 -17.33
CA ILE A 317 -6.90 4.63 -17.33
C ILE A 317 -6.74 5.80 -18.29
N THR A 318 -6.55 6.98 -17.74
CA THR A 318 -6.14 8.20 -18.44
C THR A 318 -4.67 8.45 -18.12
N ALA A 319 -3.81 8.42 -19.14
CA ALA A 319 -2.38 8.69 -19.00
C ALA A 319 -1.83 9.35 -20.25
N ASN A 320 -0.71 10.07 -20.17
CA ASN A 320 -0.03 10.49 -21.40
C ASN A 320 0.56 9.26 -22.11
N VAL A 321 1.12 8.33 -21.34
CA VAL A 321 1.66 7.08 -21.86
C VAL A 321 1.43 5.91 -20.91
N VAL A 322 1.11 4.77 -21.49
CA VAL A 322 1.07 3.47 -20.83
C VAL A 322 2.31 2.69 -21.22
N GLN A 323 3.06 2.16 -20.26
CA GLN A 323 4.30 1.40 -20.47
C GLN A 323 4.18 0.01 -19.86
N LEU A 324 4.27 -1.03 -20.69
CA LEU A 324 4.32 -2.43 -20.27
C LEU A 324 5.69 -3.01 -20.63
N ALA A 325 6.42 -3.48 -19.62
CA ALA A 325 7.76 -4.05 -19.74
C ALA A 325 8.77 -3.16 -20.50
N ASN A 326 8.61 -1.84 -20.49
CA ASN A 326 9.60 -0.97 -21.10
C ASN A 326 10.86 -0.92 -20.24
N SER A 327 11.96 -1.45 -20.77
CA SER A 327 13.23 -1.53 -20.04
C SER A 327 14.09 -0.26 -20.10
N ASN A 328 13.65 0.76 -20.84
CA ASN A 328 14.37 2.02 -20.98
C ASN A 328 15.84 1.83 -21.41
N GLY A 329 16.06 0.93 -22.38
CA GLY A 329 17.40 0.58 -22.89
C GLY A 329 18.23 -0.36 -21.99
N LEU A 330 17.71 -0.81 -20.85
CA LEU A 330 18.36 -1.74 -19.94
C LEU A 330 17.88 -3.19 -20.16
N ASN A 331 18.29 -4.12 -19.30
CA ASN A 331 17.81 -5.50 -19.34
C ASN A 331 16.45 -5.61 -18.66
N SER A 332 15.49 -6.20 -19.37
CA SER A 332 14.11 -6.22 -18.94
C SER A 332 13.77 -7.45 -18.11
N GLY A 333 12.67 -7.34 -17.35
CA GLY A 333 11.88 -8.52 -17.00
C GLY A 333 10.64 -8.64 -17.90
N THR A 334 9.65 -9.38 -17.41
CA THR A 334 8.38 -9.64 -18.08
C THR A 334 7.25 -8.79 -17.48
N GLY A 335 6.50 -8.07 -18.31
CA GLY A 335 5.31 -7.33 -17.89
C GLY A 335 4.03 -8.01 -18.35
N THR A 336 3.11 -8.31 -17.44
CA THR A 336 1.78 -8.82 -17.79
C THR A 336 0.72 -7.85 -17.26
N LEU A 337 -0.13 -7.34 -18.14
CA LEU A 337 -1.32 -6.59 -17.77
C LEU A 337 -2.56 -7.39 -18.16
N VAL A 338 -3.35 -7.80 -17.18
CA VAL A 338 -4.60 -8.50 -17.36
C VAL A 338 -5.75 -7.52 -17.13
N LEU A 339 -6.44 -7.14 -18.21
CA LEU A 339 -7.64 -6.32 -18.19
C LEU A 339 -8.79 -7.16 -17.61
N GLY A 340 -9.56 -6.63 -16.67
CA GLY A 340 -10.63 -7.42 -16.06
C GLY A 340 -11.81 -7.65 -17.01
N ALA A 341 -12.74 -8.54 -16.64
CA ALA A 341 -13.87 -8.94 -17.49
C ALA A 341 -14.92 -7.83 -17.76
N GLY A 342 -14.86 -6.74 -17.00
CA GLY A 342 -15.78 -5.60 -17.12
C GLY A 342 -15.34 -4.56 -18.14
N THR A 343 -15.76 -3.31 -17.93
CA THR A 343 -15.37 -2.21 -18.82
C THR A 343 -13.89 -1.88 -18.61
N ASN A 344 -13.14 -1.73 -19.70
CA ASN A 344 -11.77 -1.25 -19.67
C ASN A 344 -11.67 -0.08 -20.65
N THR A 345 -11.30 1.10 -20.16
CA THR A 345 -11.15 2.30 -20.97
C THR A 345 -9.72 2.82 -20.83
N PHE A 346 -9.05 3.05 -21.95
CA PHE A 346 -7.73 3.68 -22.01
C PHE A 346 -7.83 4.97 -22.82
N ILE A 347 -7.47 6.09 -22.20
CA ILE A 347 -7.34 7.41 -22.85
C ILE A 347 -5.87 7.80 -22.72
N THR A 348 -5.11 7.62 -23.79
CA THR A 348 -3.66 7.84 -23.78
C THR A 348 -3.13 8.24 -25.14
N ASP A 349 -2.03 8.98 -25.16
CA ASP A 349 -1.35 9.35 -26.42
C ASP A 349 -0.60 8.14 -26.99
N ALA A 350 -0.13 7.24 -26.11
CA ALA A 350 0.56 6.01 -26.52
C ALA A 350 0.38 4.85 -25.53
N ILE A 351 0.33 3.63 -26.07
CA ILE A 351 0.51 2.37 -25.32
C ILE A 351 1.75 1.69 -25.87
N ASN A 352 2.77 1.56 -25.03
CA ASN A 352 4.04 0.91 -25.32
C ASN A 352 4.08 -0.45 -24.67
N ILE A 353 4.22 -1.51 -25.47
CA ILE A 353 4.26 -2.90 -25.02
C ILE A 353 5.62 -3.47 -25.41
N GLY A 354 6.37 -4.00 -24.45
CA GLY A 354 7.62 -4.74 -24.68
C GLY A 354 8.76 -3.90 -25.27
N VAL A 355 8.82 -2.60 -24.96
CA VAL A 355 9.82 -1.70 -25.57
C VAL A 355 11.25 -2.02 -25.11
N SER A 356 12.20 -1.86 -26.03
CA SER A 356 13.62 -2.19 -25.88
C SER A 356 13.86 -3.71 -25.79
N LYS A 357 14.33 -4.22 -24.64
CA LYS A 357 14.53 -5.67 -24.43
C LYS A 357 13.30 -6.35 -23.80
N GLY A 358 12.25 -5.58 -23.51
CA GLY A 358 11.04 -5.96 -22.79
C GLY A 358 10.27 -7.11 -23.41
N VAL A 359 9.78 -8.03 -22.57
CA VAL A 359 8.74 -8.98 -22.97
C VAL A 359 7.47 -8.58 -22.25
N ALA A 360 6.41 -8.29 -22.99
CA ALA A 360 5.13 -7.91 -22.41
C ALA A 360 3.95 -8.64 -23.02
N THR A 361 2.95 -8.87 -22.19
CA THR A 361 1.64 -9.38 -22.56
C THR A 361 0.57 -8.45 -21.99
N MET A 362 -0.31 -7.96 -22.85
CA MET A 362 -1.58 -7.33 -22.45
C MET A 362 -2.71 -8.24 -22.91
N LYS A 363 -3.63 -8.61 -22.02
CA LYS A 363 -4.74 -9.53 -22.32
C LYS A 363 -5.98 -9.27 -21.48
N PHE A 364 -7.13 -9.75 -21.90
CA PHE A 364 -8.34 -9.77 -21.06
C PHE A 364 -8.36 -11.01 -20.14
N ALA A 365 -8.88 -10.87 -18.91
CA ALA A 365 -8.94 -11.90 -17.87
C ALA A 365 -9.82 -13.08 -18.28
N SER A 366 -10.98 -12.77 -18.86
CA SER A 366 -11.94 -13.72 -19.40
C SER A 366 -12.91 -12.93 -20.27
N GLN A 367 -12.99 -13.26 -21.54
CA GLN A 367 -14.11 -12.83 -22.37
C GLN A 367 -15.11 -13.99 -22.43
N THR A 368 -16.41 -13.71 -22.36
CA THR A 368 -17.37 -14.60 -23.01
C THR A 368 -16.92 -14.73 -24.45
N ALA A 369 -16.92 -15.94 -25.03
CA ALA A 369 -16.54 -16.12 -26.44
C ALA A 369 -17.27 -15.08 -27.33
N GLY A 370 -16.53 -14.25 -28.06
CA GLY A 370 -17.07 -13.15 -28.88
C GLY A 370 -17.32 -11.80 -28.16
N GLY A 371 -16.93 -11.63 -26.90
CA GLY A 371 -16.91 -10.32 -26.24
C GLY A 371 -15.93 -9.36 -26.92
N SER A 372 -16.23 -8.07 -26.91
CA SER A 372 -15.31 -7.04 -27.40
C SER A 372 -14.83 -6.13 -26.28
N GLY A 373 -13.53 -5.86 -26.23
CA GLY A 373 -12.92 -4.89 -25.32
C GLY A 373 -12.37 -3.71 -26.11
N THR A 374 -12.48 -2.48 -25.59
CA THR A 374 -12.05 -1.26 -26.30
C THR A 374 -10.80 -0.66 -25.66
N VAL A 375 -9.79 -0.33 -26.47
CA VAL A 375 -8.59 0.43 -26.08
C VAL A 375 -8.43 1.66 -26.99
N GLY A 376 -7.61 2.65 -26.62
CA GLY A 376 -7.24 3.77 -27.52
C GLY A 376 -6.26 3.33 -28.61
N ALA A 377 -5.56 4.27 -29.26
CA ALA A 377 -4.52 3.95 -30.26
C ALA A 377 -3.43 3.03 -29.67
N VAL A 378 -2.99 2.04 -30.46
CA VAL A 378 -2.06 0.99 -30.03
C VAL A 378 -0.81 0.99 -30.90
N THR A 379 0.38 1.00 -30.28
CA THR A 379 1.65 0.73 -30.98
C THR A 379 2.32 -0.50 -30.38
N VAL A 380 2.47 -1.55 -31.19
CA VAL A 380 3.13 -2.79 -30.82
C VAL A 380 4.58 -2.73 -31.31
N ALA A 381 5.52 -2.64 -30.37
CA ALA A 381 6.95 -2.49 -30.68
C ALA A 381 7.59 -3.81 -31.13
N SER A 382 8.83 -3.73 -31.65
CA SER A 382 9.62 -4.90 -32.00
C SER A 382 9.80 -5.82 -30.79
N GLY A 383 9.53 -7.13 -30.94
CA GLY A 383 9.62 -8.12 -29.86
C GLY A 383 8.39 -8.25 -28.96
N ALA A 384 7.40 -7.37 -29.11
CA ALA A 384 6.18 -7.37 -28.31
C ALA A 384 5.05 -8.20 -28.95
N ALA A 385 4.16 -8.75 -28.14
CA ALA A 385 2.96 -9.46 -28.58
C ALA A 385 1.68 -8.71 -28.20
N LEU A 386 0.72 -8.63 -29.12
CA LEU A 386 -0.65 -8.20 -28.86
C LEU A 386 -1.61 -9.37 -29.10
N ALA A 387 -2.50 -9.65 -28.14
CA ALA A 387 -3.48 -10.73 -28.22
C ALA A 387 -4.88 -10.21 -27.82
N PRO A 388 -5.96 -10.48 -28.57
CA PRO A 388 -7.31 -10.07 -28.17
C PRO A 388 -7.89 -10.82 -26.97
N GLY A 389 -7.23 -11.86 -26.42
CA GLY A 389 -7.68 -12.53 -25.19
C GLY A 389 -7.07 -13.91 -24.95
N ASN A 390 -7.69 -14.71 -24.07
CA ASN A 390 -7.48 -16.17 -23.94
C ASN A 390 -8.66 -16.97 -24.55
N SER A 391 -9.47 -16.32 -25.40
CA SER A 391 -10.57 -16.87 -26.18
C SER A 391 -10.77 -15.98 -27.41
N ILE A 392 -11.32 -16.53 -28.50
CA ILE A 392 -11.69 -15.79 -29.72
C ILE A 392 -12.56 -14.56 -29.37
N GLY A 393 -12.03 -13.37 -29.62
CA GLY A 393 -12.67 -12.09 -29.29
C GLY A 393 -12.27 -10.94 -30.22
N THR A 394 -12.84 -9.76 -29.98
CA THR A 394 -12.48 -8.54 -30.74
C THR A 394 -11.88 -7.49 -29.83
N LEU A 395 -10.67 -7.03 -30.13
CA LEU A 395 -10.08 -5.82 -29.56
C LEU A 395 -10.52 -4.62 -30.40
N ASN A 396 -11.45 -3.82 -29.91
CA ASN A 396 -11.76 -2.53 -30.51
C ASN A 396 -10.65 -1.53 -30.17
N VAL A 397 -10.18 -0.77 -31.14
CA VAL A 397 -9.15 0.25 -30.98
C VAL A 397 -9.73 1.56 -31.49
N ALA A 398 -9.94 2.51 -30.57
CA ALA A 398 -10.32 3.88 -30.89
C ALA A 398 -9.07 4.64 -31.35
N GLY A 399 -8.70 4.48 -32.62
CA GLY A 399 -7.52 5.07 -33.26
C GLY A 399 -6.66 4.06 -34.04
N ASP A 400 -5.44 4.48 -34.38
CA ASP A 400 -4.52 3.66 -35.18
C ASP A 400 -3.94 2.48 -34.40
N VAL A 401 -3.71 1.36 -35.11
CA VAL A 401 -2.93 0.22 -34.62
C VAL A 401 -1.67 0.09 -35.47
N THR A 402 -0.51 0.29 -34.86
CA THR A 402 0.79 0.21 -35.53
C THR A 402 1.59 -0.98 -35.00
N PHE A 403 2.09 -1.84 -35.88
CA PHE A 403 3.00 -2.94 -35.54
C PHE A 403 4.39 -2.65 -36.11
N ALA A 404 5.41 -2.52 -35.25
CA ALA A 404 6.80 -2.34 -35.65
C ALA A 404 7.41 -3.68 -36.12
N ALA A 405 8.43 -3.63 -36.98
CA ALA A 405 9.10 -4.85 -37.46
C ALA A 405 9.60 -5.72 -36.29
N GLY A 406 9.19 -6.99 -36.24
CA GLY A 406 9.53 -7.93 -35.17
C GLY A 406 8.50 -8.05 -34.05
N SER A 407 7.39 -7.31 -34.08
CA SER A 407 6.23 -7.54 -33.21
C SER A 407 5.46 -8.80 -33.59
N VAL A 408 4.66 -9.33 -32.67
CA VAL A 408 3.77 -10.49 -32.83
C VAL A 408 2.32 -10.06 -32.62
N TYR A 409 1.41 -10.51 -33.49
CA TYR A 409 -0.02 -10.51 -33.24
C TYR A 409 -0.43 -11.96 -32.95
N GLU A 410 -0.84 -12.25 -31.73
CA GLU A 410 -1.30 -13.58 -31.33
C GLU A 410 -2.79 -13.68 -31.62
N VAL A 411 -3.16 -14.72 -32.39
CA VAL A 411 -4.51 -14.93 -32.90
C VAL A 411 -4.95 -16.32 -32.51
N GLU A 412 -6.01 -16.40 -31.75
CA GLU A 412 -6.78 -17.62 -31.60
C GLU A 412 -7.69 -17.82 -32.81
N VAL A 413 -7.69 -19.04 -33.35
CA VAL A 413 -8.52 -19.43 -34.49
C VAL A 413 -9.39 -20.62 -34.14
N GLY A 414 -10.65 -20.58 -34.55
CA GLY A 414 -11.67 -21.59 -34.25
C GLY A 414 -12.36 -22.13 -35.50
N GLY A 415 -13.65 -22.46 -35.38
CA GLY A 415 -14.48 -22.89 -36.51
C GLY A 415 -14.59 -21.83 -37.62
N PRO A 416 -15.23 -22.14 -38.75
CA PRO A 416 -15.31 -21.22 -39.90
C PRO A 416 -15.84 -19.83 -39.49
N GLY A 417 -15.02 -18.80 -39.70
CA GLY A 417 -15.36 -17.40 -39.37
C GLY A 417 -15.13 -16.99 -37.91
N ALA A 418 -14.61 -17.87 -37.05
CA ALA A 418 -14.24 -17.55 -35.67
C ALA A 418 -12.72 -17.39 -35.57
N ALA A 419 -12.26 -16.15 -35.40
CA ALA A 419 -10.87 -15.84 -35.09
C ALA A 419 -10.81 -14.54 -34.29
N ASP A 420 -9.71 -14.36 -33.57
CA ASP A 420 -9.38 -13.11 -32.94
C ASP A 420 -9.32 -11.95 -33.95
N LEU A 421 -9.88 -10.81 -33.56
CA LEU A 421 -9.96 -9.60 -34.37
C LEU A 421 -9.40 -8.38 -33.63
N ILE A 422 -8.70 -7.53 -34.37
CA ILE A 422 -8.47 -6.13 -33.98
C ILE A 422 -9.35 -5.26 -34.87
N ALA A 423 -10.30 -4.55 -34.28
CA ALA A 423 -11.18 -3.60 -34.94
C ALA A 423 -10.70 -2.18 -34.65
N ALA A 424 -9.85 -1.64 -35.53
CA ALA A 424 -9.36 -0.26 -35.46
C ALA A 424 -10.23 0.68 -36.31
N GLY A 425 -10.64 1.82 -35.76
CA GLY A 425 -11.48 2.79 -36.49
C GLY A 425 -11.85 4.04 -35.71
#